data_AF-A0A844HU75-F1
#
_entry.id   AF-A0A844HU75-F1
#
_cell.length_a   1.000
_cell.length_b   1.000
_cell.length_c   1.000
_cell.angle_alpha   90.00
_cell.angle_beta   90.00
_cell.angle_gamma   90.00
#
_symmetry.space_group_name_H-M   'P 1'
#
loop_
_entity.id
_entity.type
_entity.pdbx_description
1 polymer ?
#
loop_
_entity_poly.entity_id
_entity_poly.type
_entity_poly.pdbx_seq_one_letter_code
_entity_poly.pdbx_strand_id
1 'polypeptide(L)'
;MAQLPPTYRKSAKEKAMPLEDIIATAVARSAECSLAPDTVNRNLGFVGQLLNQARSEGIEIDARPDISDLREKDAEDAQEKVKSFTRDDARKIFEGTAWRGCANELQRSVPGQLMLCERTLLIPLIAAYIGARREEIPGLDCTDLIEEDGIWAFHLQTNELRRLKNKQSRRKVPIHEHLIELGLLAHRDRVGGGQLFTELKHRSARGVTVMRSLTVSHLHGFGPGT
;
A
#
# COMPACT_ATOMS: atom_id res chain seq x y z
N MET A 1 23.90 -13.73 -8.44
CA MET A 1 22.69 -12.88 -8.62
C MET A 1 22.99 -11.50 -9.19
N ALA A 2 24.27 -11.08 -9.23
CA ALA A 2 24.70 -9.73 -9.62
C ALA A 2 24.42 -9.29 -11.07
N GLN A 3 23.97 -10.18 -11.96
CA GLN A 3 23.65 -9.86 -13.37
C GLN A 3 22.15 -10.02 -13.69
N LEU A 4 21.34 -10.36 -12.69
CA LEU A 4 19.94 -10.68 -12.91
C LEU A 4 19.09 -9.40 -12.83
N PRO A 5 18.27 -9.10 -13.83
CA PRO A 5 17.42 -7.90 -13.80
C PRO A 5 16.32 -8.03 -12.72
N PRO A 6 15.94 -6.93 -12.04
CA PRO A 6 14.97 -6.94 -10.94
C PRO A 6 13.55 -7.31 -11.36
N THR A 7 13.26 -7.31 -12.66
CA THR A 7 11.96 -7.68 -13.24
C THR A 7 11.95 -9.05 -13.91
N TYR A 8 12.98 -9.88 -13.72
CA TYR A 8 13.07 -11.20 -14.37
C TYR A 8 11.82 -12.07 -14.14
N ARG A 9 11.35 -12.72 -15.21
CA ARG A 9 10.22 -13.69 -15.20
C ARG A 9 8.88 -13.13 -14.71
N LYS A 10 8.71 -11.79 -14.66
CA LYS A 10 7.41 -11.16 -14.36
C LYS A 10 6.47 -11.21 -15.56
N SER A 11 7.00 -11.12 -16.78
CA SER A 11 6.19 -11.22 -18.00
C SER A 11 5.89 -12.68 -18.37
N ALA A 12 4.74 -12.94 -18.99
CA ALA A 12 4.38 -14.29 -19.45
C ALA A 12 5.41 -14.86 -20.44
N LYS A 13 6.01 -13.99 -21.27
CA LYS A 13 7.05 -14.33 -22.23
C LYS A 13 8.34 -14.82 -21.56
N GLU A 14 8.77 -14.15 -20.49
CA GLU A 14 10.04 -14.48 -19.81
C GLU A 14 9.95 -15.74 -18.94
N LYS A 15 8.75 -16.16 -18.51
CA LYS A 15 8.60 -17.34 -17.64
C LYS A 15 9.15 -18.62 -18.25
N ALA A 16 9.05 -18.77 -19.57
CA ALA A 16 9.53 -19.93 -20.31
C ALA A 16 10.95 -19.73 -20.88
N MET A 17 11.54 -18.55 -20.72
CA MET A 17 12.84 -18.22 -21.31
C MET A 17 13.99 -18.67 -20.38
N PRO A 18 15.11 -19.18 -20.93
CA PRO A 18 16.28 -19.48 -20.13
C PRO A 18 16.87 -18.20 -19.53
N LEU A 19 17.56 -18.36 -18.41
CA LEU A 19 18.04 -17.21 -17.62
C LEU A 19 19.07 -16.37 -18.40
N GLU A 20 19.92 -17.05 -19.17
CA GLU A 20 20.97 -16.45 -20.00
C GLU A 20 20.37 -15.48 -21.03
N ASP A 21 19.32 -15.89 -21.72
CA ASP A 21 18.60 -15.05 -22.69
C ASP A 21 17.92 -13.84 -22.02
N ILE A 22 17.43 -14.01 -20.79
CA ILE A 22 16.84 -12.90 -20.01
C ILE A 22 17.92 -11.86 -19.71
N ILE A 23 19.09 -12.31 -19.27
CA ILE A 23 20.24 -11.43 -18.97
C ILE A 23 20.72 -10.75 -20.24
N ALA A 24 20.92 -11.49 -21.33
CA ALA A 24 21.34 -10.93 -22.62
C ALA A 24 20.35 -9.87 -23.13
N THR A 25 19.05 -10.11 -23.01
CA THR A 25 18.01 -9.14 -23.41
C THR A 25 18.03 -7.88 -22.53
N ALA A 26 18.25 -8.03 -21.22
CA ALA A 26 18.34 -6.90 -20.31
C ALA A 26 19.58 -6.04 -20.56
N VAL A 27 20.74 -6.68 -20.79
CA VAL A 27 21.98 -6.01 -21.17
C VAL A 27 21.82 -5.28 -22.50
N ALA A 28 21.23 -5.91 -23.53
CA ALA A 28 20.98 -5.28 -24.82
C ALA A 28 20.05 -4.05 -24.73
N ARG A 29 19.17 -3.99 -23.72
CA ARG A 29 18.28 -2.86 -23.45
C ARG A 29 18.89 -1.82 -22.51
N SER A 30 20.15 -1.99 -22.09
CA SER A 30 20.79 -1.17 -21.06
C SER A 30 19.94 -1.06 -19.78
N ALA A 31 19.21 -2.13 -19.45
CA ALA A 31 18.40 -2.20 -18.25
C ALA A 31 19.27 -2.49 -17.03
N GLU A 32 18.79 -2.12 -15.84
CA GLU A 32 19.44 -2.48 -14.58
C GLU A 32 19.52 -4.00 -14.46
N CYS A 33 20.74 -4.52 -14.32
CA CYS A 33 21.03 -5.95 -14.30
C CYS A 33 21.56 -6.38 -12.93
N SER A 34 21.00 -5.88 -11.84
CA SER A 34 21.35 -6.33 -10.49
C SER A 34 20.10 -6.43 -9.62
N LEU A 35 20.13 -7.39 -8.69
CA LEU A 35 19.13 -7.47 -7.63
C LEU A 35 19.59 -6.62 -6.45
N ALA A 36 18.63 -5.97 -5.78
CA ALA A 36 18.92 -5.27 -4.53
C ALA A 36 19.37 -6.27 -3.44
N PRO A 37 20.28 -5.90 -2.53
CA PRO A 37 20.80 -6.78 -1.48
C PRO A 37 19.71 -7.46 -0.65
N ASP A 38 18.67 -6.72 -0.27
CA ASP A 38 17.49 -7.25 0.44
C ASP A 38 16.76 -8.36 -0.34
N THR A 39 16.70 -8.25 -1.66
CA THR A 39 16.06 -9.25 -2.51
C THR A 39 16.92 -10.51 -2.61
N VAL A 40 18.25 -10.34 -2.75
CA VAL A 40 19.20 -11.45 -2.71
C VAL A 40 19.11 -12.19 -1.38
N ASN A 41 19.20 -11.46 -0.26
CA ASN A 41 19.13 -12.01 1.09
C ASN A 41 17.80 -12.72 1.40
N ARG A 42 16.67 -12.22 0.86
CA ARG A 42 15.37 -12.88 0.97
C ARG A 42 15.36 -14.21 0.21
N ASN A 43 15.86 -14.23 -1.02
CA ASN A 43 15.94 -15.45 -1.82
C ASN A 43 16.84 -16.51 -1.15
N LEU A 44 18.00 -16.10 -0.65
CA LEU A 44 18.89 -16.96 0.13
C LEU A 44 18.22 -17.49 1.40
N GLY A 45 17.39 -16.67 2.05
CA GLY A 45 16.56 -17.10 3.18
C GLY A 45 15.61 -18.25 2.84
N PHE A 46 14.96 -18.22 1.67
CA PHE A 46 14.10 -19.32 1.22
C PHE A 46 14.88 -20.61 0.96
N VAL A 47 16.08 -20.51 0.37
CA VAL A 47 16.96 -21.66 0.18
C VAL A 47 17.37 -22.24 1.53
N GLY A 48 17.72 -21.39 2.51
CA GLY A 48 18.06 -21.84 3.86
C GLY A 48 16.89 -22.55 4.56
N GLN A 49 15.66 -22.06 4.38
CA GLN A 49 14.46 -22.74 4.90
C GLN A 49 14.28 -24.13 4.27
N LEU A 50 14.49 -24.26 2.96
CA LEU A 50 14.42 -25.55 2.26
C LEU A 50 15.47 -26.54 2.80
N LEU A 51 16.72 -26.11 2.97
CA LEU A 51 17.78 -26.96 3.52
C LEU A 51 17.49 -27.38 4.96
N ASN A 52 16.93 -26.46 5.78
CA ASN A 52 16.53 -26.78 7.15
C ASN A 52 15.40 -27.81 7.20
N GLN A 53 14.44 -27.73 6.27
CA GLN A 53 13.36 -28.71 6.17
C GLN A 53 13.88 -30.08 5.72
N ALA A 54 14.75 -30.13 4.71
CA ALA A 54 15.34 -31.39 4.28
C ALA A 54 16.15 -32.07 5.42
N ARG A 55 16.88 -31.29 6.23
CA ARG A 55 17.56 -31.81 7.42
C ARG A 55 16.60 -32.36 8.47
N SER A 56 15.45 -31.71 8.71
CA SER A 56 14.46 -32.19 9.69
C SER A 56 13.77 -33.49 9.25
N GLU A 57 13.76 -33.75 7.94
CA GLU A 57 13.30 -35.01 7.34
C GLU A 57 14.37 -36.11 7.29
N GLY A 58 15.58 -35.82 7.80
CA GLY A 58 16.69 -36.78 7.86
C GLY A 58 17.48 -36.92 6.55
N ILE A 59 17.29 -36.00 5.59
CA ILE A 59 18.09 -35.95 4.37
C ILE A 59 19.47 -35.40 4.74
N GLU A 60 20.52 -36.18 4.48
CA GLU A 60 21.89 -35.73 4.66
C GLU A 60 22.22 -34.63 3.65
N ILE A 61 22.53 -33.44 4.17
CA ILE A 61 22.98 -32.31 3.38
C ILE A 61 24.39 -31.97 3.84
N ASP A 62 25.29 -31.84 2.87
CA ASP A 62 26.65 -31.36 3.09
C ASP A 62 26.63 -30.01 3.85
N ALA A 63 27.41 -29.90 4.91
CA ALA A 63 27.48 -28.68 5.73
C ALA A 63 28.35 -27.58 5.11
N ARG A 64 29.12 -27.88 4.06
CA ARG A 64 30.05 -26.93 3.41
C ARG A 64 29.39 -25.70 2.78
N PRO A 65 28.25 -25.76 2.08
CA PRO A 65 27.57 -24.57 1.60
C PRO A 65 26.88 -23.83 2.75
N ASP A 66 27.60 -22.93 3.42
CA ASP A 66 26.97 -21.97 4.33
C ASP A 66 26.37 -20.81 3.55
N ILE A 67 25.05 -20.65 3.67
CA ILE A 67 24.30 -19.59 3.00
C ILE A 67 24.61 -18.23 3.63
N SER A 68 25.09 -18.19 4.89
CA SER A 68 25.46 -16.93 5.54
C SER A 68 26.51 -16.15 4.77
N ASP A 69 27.46 -16.86 4.15
CA ASP A 69 28.60 -16.29 3.43
C ASP A 69 28.19 -15.69 2.08
N LEU A 70 27.02 -16.09 1.58
CA LEU A 70 26.46 -15.58 0.32
C LEU A 70 25.62 -14.31 0.52
N ARG A 71 25.37 -13.90 1.77
CA ARG A 71 24.53 -12.74 2.08
C ARG A 71 25.23 -11.45 1.67
N GLU A 72 24.49 -10.59 0.98
CA GLU A 72 24.99 -9.27 0.59
C GLU A 72 24.77 -8.27 1.73
N LYS A 73 25.75 -7.41 1.98
CA LYS A 73 25.61 -6.29 2.92
C LYS A 73 24.97 -5.12 2.22
N ASP A 74 23.93 -4.58 2.85
CA ASP A 74 23.38 -3.29 2.47
C ASP A 74 24.11 -2.20 3.25
N ALA A 75 24.65 -1.20 2.53
CA ALA A 75 25.46 -0.14 3.13
C ALA A 75 24.61 0.94 3.80
N GLU A 76 23.34 1.06 3.39
CA GLU A 76 22.40 2.05 3.87
C GLU A 76 21.28 1.37 4.66
N ASP A 77 20.88 1.98 5.78
CA ASP A 77 19.74 1.50 6.54
C ASP A 77 18.44 1.64 5.72
N ALA A 78 17.58 0.62 5.79
CA ALA A 78 16.33 0.59 5.04
C ALA A 78 15.41 1.79 5.35
N GLN A 79 15.47 2.33 6.57
CA GLN A 79 14.71 3.52 6.96
C GLN A 79 15.27 4.79 6.31
N GLU A 80 16.58 4.89 6.14
CA GLU A 80 17.24 6.04 5.52
C GLU A 80 16.99 6.11 4.01
N LYS A 81 16.76 4.97 3.36
CA LYS A 81 16.37 4.89 1.94
C LYS A 81 14.99 5.50 1.66
N VAL A 82 14.10 5.52 2.66
CA VAL A 82 12.75 6.04 2.50
C VAL A 82 12.75 7.53 2.83
N LYS A 83 12.75 8.37 1.80
CA LYS A 83 12.60 9.81 1.97
C LYS A 83 11.25 10.13 2.63
N SER A 84 11.32 10.76 3.80
CA SER A 84 10.14 11.29 4.48
C SER A 84 9.58 12.47 3.69
N PHE A 85 8.25 12.60 3.70
CA PHE A 85 7.60 13.77 3.10
C PHE A 85 8.00 15.04 3.85
N THR A 86 8.42 16.05 3.10
CA THR A 86 8.56 17.40 3.65
C THR A 86 7.19 18.07 3.75
N ARG A 87 7.10 19.15 4.52
CA ARG A 87 5.89 19.98 4.59
C ARG A 87 5.47 20.50 3.21
N ASP A 88 6.44 20.80 2.34
CA ASP A 88 6.18 21.26 0.98
C ASP A 88 5.62 20.14 0.09
N ASP A 89 6.11 18.90 0.25
CA ASP A 89 5.54 17.75 -0.45
C ASP A 89 4.09 17.50 -0.04
N ALA A 90 3.80 17.56 1.27
CA ALA A 90 2.44 17.43 1.78
C ALA A 90 1.54 18.52 1.19
N ARG A 91 2.00 19.79 1.16
CA ARG A 91 1.27 20.89 0.53
C ARG A 91 0.95 20.59 -0.94
N LYS A 92 1.93 20.18 -1.74
CA LYS A 92 1.73 19.84 -3.15
C LYS A 92 0.70 18.73 -3.36
N ILE A 93 0.68 17.73 -2.47
CA ILE A 93 -0.33 16.66 -2.51
C ILE A 93 -1.73 17.23 -2.31
N PHE A 94 -1.92 18.10 -1.31
CA PHE A 94 -3.22 18.71 -0.99
C PHE A 94 -3.61 19.88 -1.91
N GLU A 95 -2.69 20.45 -2.67
CA GLU A 95 -2.97 21.42 -3.74
C GLU A 95 -3.29 20.75 -5.09
N GLY A 96 -3.13 19.43 -5.17
CA GLY A 96 -3.41 18.67 -6.38
C GLY A 96 -4.88 18.76 -6.83
N THR A 97 -5.10 18.44 -8.10
CA THR A 97 -6.42 18.40 -8.75
C THR A 97 -7.41 17.44 -8.09
N ALA A 98 -6.92 16.46 -7.31
CA ALA A 98 -7.77 15.61 -6.49
C ALA A 98 -8.61 16.42 -5.47
N TRP A 99 -8.07 17.55 -4.99
CA TRP A 99 -8.68 18.42 -3.98
C TRP A 99 -9.32 19.67 -4.58
N ARG A 100 -8.83 20.11 -5.74
CA ARG A 100 -9.28 21.35 -6.42
C ARG A 100 -10.22 21.11 -7.61
N GLY A 101 -10.43 19.86 -7.99
CA GLY A 101 -11.20 19.47 -9.16
C GLY A 101 -10.32 19.09 -10.35
N CYS A 102 -10.81 18.13 -11.13
CA CYS A 102 -10.16 17.62 -12.33
C CYS A 102 -11.05 17.74 -13.58
N ALA A 103 -10.46 17.53 -14.75
CA ALA A 103 -11.17 17.62 -16.03
C ALA A 103 -12.23 16.51 -16.17
N ASN A 104 -11.90 15.27 -15.83
CA ASN A 104 -12.80 14.11 -15.85
C ASN A 104 -12.19 12.92 -15.08
N GLU A 105 -12.96 11.83 -14.91
CA GLU A 105 -12.52 10.64 -14.15
C GLU A 105 -11.26 9.95 -14.70
N LEU A 106 -10.99 10.05 -16.00
CA LEU A 106 -9.83 9.44 -16.66
C LEU A 106 -8.61 10.37 -16.64
N GLN A 107 -8.83 11.68 -16.62
CA GLN A 107 -7.79 12.71 -16.65
C GLN A 107 -7.71 13.46 -15.32
N ARG A 108 -7.50 12.71 -14.23
CA ARG A 108 -7.52 13.25 -12.86
C ARG A 108 -6.43 14.27 -12.58
N SER A 109 -5.31 14.21 -13.30
CA SER A 109 -4.18 15.15 -13.14
C SER A 109 -4.38 16.48 -13.86
N VAL A 110 -5.41 16.60 -14.71
CA VAL A 110 -5.70 17.82 -15.45
C VAL A 110 -6.72 18.63 -14.66
N PRO A 111 -6.48 19.93 -14.38
CA PRO A 111 -7.44 20.77 -13.68
C PRO A 111 -8.80 20.85 -14.39
N GLY A 112 -9.88 20.92 -13.62
CA GLY A 112 -11.25 21.08 -14.13
C GLY A 112 -12.27 21.18 -13.00
N GLN A 113 -13.56 21.12 -13.34
CA GLN A 113 -14.66 21.34 -12.39
C GLN A 113 -15.19 20.05 -11.75
N LEU A 114 -14.75 18.87 -12.20
CA LEU A 114 -15.19 17.61 -11.61
C LEU A 114 -14.49 17.38 -10.28
N MET A 115 -15.24 17.41 -9.19
CA MET A 115 -14.75 16.97 -7.88
C MET A 115 -14.78 15.44 -7.81
N LEU A 116 -13.65 14.83 -7.45
CA LEU A 116 -13.61 13.39 -7.20
C LEU A 116 -14.48 13.06 -5.98
N CYS A 117 -15.04 11.84 -5.96
CA CYS A 117 -15.92 11.38 -4.89
C CYS A 117 -15.30 11.65 -3.50
N GLU A 118 -16.00 12.46 -2.71
CA GLU A 118 -15.56 12.99 -1.40
C GLU A 118 -14.99 11.90 -0.48
N ARG A 119 -15.59 10.72 -0.50
CA ARG A 119 -15.21 9.57 0.35
C ARG A 119 -13.80 9.04 0.06
N THR A 120 -13.38 9.04 -1.21
CA THR A 120 -12.02 8.60 -1.57
C THR A 120 -10.94 9.58 -1.13
N LEU A 121 -11.31 10.84 -0.90
CA LEU A 121 -10.44 11.87 -0.38
C LEU A 121 -10.30 11.80 1.15
N LEU A 122 -11.25 11.19 1.87
CA LEU A 122 -11.10 10.96 3.32
C LEU A 122 -9.93 10.02 3.63
N ILE A 123 -9.63 9.05 2.76
CA ILE A 123 -8.55 8.07 2.98
C ILE A 123 -7.17 8.74 3.14
N PRO A 124 -6.69 9.57 2.19
CA PRO A 124 -5.41 10.26 2.36
C PRO A 124 -5.42 11.25 3.54
N LEU A 125 -6.56 11.87 3.89
CA LEU A 125 -6.66 12.72 5.08
C LEU A 125 -6.50 11.91 6.37
N ILE A 126 -7.22 10.79 6.50
CA ILE A 126 -7.08 9.88 7.63
C ILE A 126 -5.60 9.42 7.72
N ALA A 127 -5.00 9.01 6.60
CA ALA A 127 -3.59 8.60 6.57
C ALA A 127 -2.65 9.69 7.08
N ALA A 128 -2.88 10.94 6.69
CA ALA A 128 -2.09 12.08 7.12
C ALA A 128 -2.26 12.38 8.62
N TYR A 129 -3.47 12.26 9.17
CA TYR A 129 -3.73 12.54 10.58
C TYR A 129 -3.23 11.46 11.54
N ILE A 130 -3.48 10.18 11.22
CA ILE A 130 -3.24 9.09 12.18
C ILE A 130 -2.02 8.22 11.85
N GLY A 131 -1.32 8.52 10.75
CA GLY A 131 -0.16 7.75 10.31
C GLY A 131 -0.49 6.27 10.05
N ALA A 132 -1.71 5.98 9.61
CA ALA A 132 -2.15 4.61 9.38
C ALA A 132 -1.43 3.98 8.19
N ARG A 133 -1.22 2.66 8.26
CA ARG A 133 -0.66 1.91 7.14
C ARG A 133 -1.64 1.95 5.98
N ARG A 134 -1.12 1.95 4.74
CA ARG A 134 -1.93 2.04 3.51
C ARG A 134 -3.12 1.07 3.45
N GLU A 135 -2.98 -0.11 4.03
CA GLU A 135 -4.02 -1.16 4.02
C GLU A 135 -4.98 -1.08 5.21
N GLU A 136 -4.69 -0.26 6.24
CA GLU A 136 -5.51 -0.17 7.45
C GLU A 136 -6.81 0.62 7.22
N ILE A 137 -6.77 1.69 6.42
CA ILE A 137 -7.89 2.63 6.21
C ILE A 137 -8.95 2.06 5.24
N PRO A 138 -8.58 1.48 4.07
CA PRO A 138 -9.57 0.94 3.13
C PRO A 138 -10.44 -0.19 3.71
N GLY A 139 -9.92 -0.91 4.71
CA GLY A 139 -10.60 -1.99 5.41
C GLY A 139 -11.29 -1.56 6.71
N LEU A 140 -11.53 -0.26 6.93
CA LEU A 140 -12.34 0.22 8.05
C LEU A 140 -13.79 -0.22 7.89
N ASP A 141 -14.34 -0.78 8.96
CA ASP A 141 -15.76 -1.03 9.13
C ASP A 141 -16.42 0.15 9.87
N CYS A 142 -17.73 0.35 9.69
CA CYS A 142 -18.48 1.34 10.45
C CYS A 142 -18.36 1.12 11.97
N THR A 143 -18.26 -0.15 12.39
CA THR A 143 -18.04 -0.55 13.79
C THR A 143 -16.64 -0.25 14.32
N ASP A 144 -15.68 0.06 13.45
CA ASP A 144 -14.35 0.49 13.86
C ASP A 144 -14.30 1.97 14.27
N LEU A 145 -15.36 2.76 14.01
CA LEU A 145 -15.50 4.12 14.53
C LEU A 145 -16.26 4.01 15.85
N ILE A 146 -15.52 4.15 16.95
CA ILE A 146 -16.04 3.98 18.31
C ILE A 146 -15.98 5.31 19.06
N GLU A 147 -16.85 5.48 20.05
CA GLU A 147 -16.82 6.62 20.97
C GLU A 147 -16.50 6.10 22.37
N GLU A 148 -15.47 6.66 22.99
CA GLU A 148 -15.07 6.35 24.36
C GLU A 148 -14.89 7.66 25.12
N ASP A 149 -15.59 7.81 26.25
CA ASP A 149 -15.56 9.01 27.09
C ASP A 149 -15.85 10.32 26.32
N GLY A 150 -16.75 10.25 25.33
CA GLY A 150 -17.11 11.39 24.47
C GLY A 150 -16.09 11.72 23.38
N ILE A 151 -15.06 10.89 23.21
CA ILE A 151 -14.03 11.05 22.18
C ILE A 151 -14.19 9.95 21.14
N TRP A 152 -14.39 10.36 19.89
CA TRP A 152 -14.39 9.43 18.76
C TRP A 152 -12.98 8.92 18.48
N ALA A 153 -12.85 7.61 18.23
CA ALA A 153 -11.60 6.95 17.89
C ALA A 153 -11.79 5.90 16.78
N PHE A 154 -10.74 5.73 15.98
CA PHE A 154 -10.58 4.56 15.11
C PHE A 154 -10.05 3.38 15.93
N HIS A 155 -10.81 2.29 15.96
CA HIS A 155 -10.37 1.01 16.47
C HIS A 155 -9.72 0.19 15.35
N LEU A 156 -8.41 0.33 15.20
CA LEU A 156 -7.65 -0.41 14.20
C LEU A 156 -7.41 -1.83 14.70
N GLN A 157 -8.23 -2.77 14.25
CA GLN A 157 -8.18 -4.19 14.60
C GLN A 157 -8.29 -5.09 13.38
N THR A 158 -8.01 -6.39 13.56
CA THR A 158 -8.28 -7.37 12.50
C THR A 158 -9.78 -7.56 12.38
N ASN A 159 -10.29 -7.55 11.16
CA ASN A 159 -11.69 -7.81 10.81
C ASN A 159 -11.74 -8.68 9.55
N GLU A 160 -12.92 -8.90 8.97
CA GLU A 160 -13.10 -9.74 7.78
C GLU A 160 -12.31 -9.24 6.54
N LEU A 161 -12.13 -7.92 6.42
CA LEU A 161 -11.49 -7.28 5.26
C LEU A 161 -10.05 -6.82 5.53
N ARG A 162 -9.65 -6.71 6.78
CA ARG A 162 -8.36 -6.14 7.22
C ARG A 162 -7.63 -7.09 8.13
N ARG A 163 -6.45 -7.50 7.71
CA ARG A 163 -5.48 -8.21 8.56
C ARG A 163 -4.43 -7.23 9.10
N LEU A 164 -4.08 -7.37 10.38
CA LEU A 164 -2.98 -6.62 10.97
C LEU A 164 -1.66 -7.39 10.90
N LYS A 165 -0.56 -6.64 10.70
CA LYS A 165 0.79 -7.20 10.55
C LYS A 165 1.27 -7.92 11.83
N ASN A 166 1.01 -7.34 13.00
CA ASN A 166 1.35 -7.93 14.29
C ASN A 166 0.35 -7.49 15.38
N LYS A 167 0.44 -8.09 16.58
CA LYS A 167 -0.46 -7.76 17.71
C LYS A 167 -0.40 -6.28 18.11
N GLN A 168 0.78 -5.66 18.03
CA GLN A 168 1.01 -4.25 18.37
C GLN A 168 0.35 -3.28 17.38
N SER A 169 0.04 -3.72 16.16
CA SER A 169 -0.75 -2.92 15.21
C SER A 169 -2.17 -2.67 15.69
N ARG A 170 -2.70 -3.49 16.62
CA ARG A 170 -4.04 -3.31 17.19
C ARG A 170 -4.00 -2.12 18.15
N ARG A 171 -4.74 -1.06 17.82
CA ARG A 171 -4.71 0.19 18.58
C ARG A 171 -6.01 0.96 18.41
N LYS A 172 -6.30 1.83 19.36
CA LYS A 172 -7.32 2.88 19.25
C LYS A 172 -6.61 4.20 19.00
N VAL A 173 -7.06 4.96 18.02
CA VAL A 173 -6.48 6.28 17.69
C VAL A 173 -7.60 7.31 17.64
N PRO A 174 -7.52 8.42 18.38
CA PRO A 174 -8.53 9.48 18.33
C PRO A 174 -8.76 9.98 16.89
N ILE A 175 -10.02 10.23 16.55
CA ILE A 175 -10.40 10.88 15.30
C ILE A 175 -10.16 12.37 15.46
N HIS A 176 -9.36 12.94 14.55
CA HIS A 176 -9.12 14.38 14.53
C HIS A 176 -10.42 15.14 14.25
N GLU A 177 -10.68 16.22 14.98
CA GLU A 177 -11.89 17.07 14.87
C GLU A 177 -12.20 17.49 13.42
N HIS A 178 -11.20 17.94 12.67
CA HIS A 178 -11.34 18.24 11.24
C HIS A 178 -11.94 17.09 10.40
N LEU A 179 -11.66 15.81 10.70
CA LEU A 179 -12.31 14.69 9.98
C LEU A 179 -13.80 14.59 10.32
N ILE A 180 -14.18 14.93 11.55
CA ILE A 180 -15.58 14.97 11.99
C ILE A 180 -16.31 16.12 11.29
N GLU A 181 -15.69 17.30 11.22
CA GLU A 181 -16.21 18.48 10.50
C GLU A 181 -16.40 18.21 9.00
N LEU A 182 -15.47 17.47 8.39
CA LEU A 182 -15.58 17.00 7.00
C LEU A 182 -16.65 15.92 6.80
N GLY A 183 -17.38 15.55 7.85
CA GLY A 183 -18.54 14.67 7.76
C GLY A 183 -18.20 13.18 7.81
N LEU A 184 -17.06 12.77 8.37
CA LEU A 184 -16.71 11.35 8.50
C LEU A 184 -17.79 10.55 9.25
N LEU A 185 -18.32 11.09 10.36
CA LEU A 185 -19.37 10.44 11.14
C LEU A 185 -20.71 10.43 10.38
N ALA A 186 -21.05 11.54 9.73
CA ALA A 186 -22.23 11.61 8.87
C ALA A 186 -22.15 10.61 7.71
N HIS A 187 -20.96 10.37 7.18
CA HIS A 187 -20.71 9.34 6.17
C HIS A 187 -20.89 7.93 6.73
N ARG A 188 -20.32 7.62 7.90
CA ARG A 188 -20.58 6.35 8.63
C ARG A 188 -22.07 6.09 8.78
N ASP A 189 -22.82 7.09 9.23
CA ASP A 189 -24.27 6.98 9.45
C ASP A 189 -25.05 6.73 8.17
N ARG A 190 -24.64 7.39 7.07
CA ARG A 190 -25.26 7.19 5.75
C ARG A 190 -25.02 5.78 5.20
N VAL A 191 -23.85 5.19 5.48
CA VAL A 191 -23.55 3.81 5.09
C VAL A 191 -24.39 2.82 5.91
N GLY A 192 -24.61 3.11 7.20
CA GLY A 192 -25.54 2.38 8.05
C GLY A 192 -25.04 1.01 8.54
N GLY A 193 -23.85 0.55 8.09
CA GLY A 193 -23.21 -0.67 8.56
C GLY A 193 -22.26 -1.31 7.55
N GLY A 194 -21.38 -2.18 8.03
CA GLY A 194 -20.37 -2.84 7.20
C GLY A 194 -19.23 -1.91 6.79
N GLN A 195 -18.64 -2.15 5.61
CA GLN A 195 -17.45 -1.43 5.16
C GLN A 195 -17.69 0.08 5.03
N LEU A 196 -16.86 0.89 5.69
CA LEU A 196 -16.96 2.35 5.66
C LEU A 196 -16.75 2.92 4.25
N PHE A 197 -15.85 2.32 3.46
CA PHE A 197 -15.54 2.74 2.08
C PHE A 197 -16.01 1.71 1.04
N THR A 198 -17.32 1.63 0.86
CA THR A 198 -18.01 0.66 -0.05
C THR A 198 -17.55 0.71 -1.51
N GLU A 199 -17.02 1.85 -1.97
CA GLU A 199 -16.52 2.06 -3.32
C GLU A 199 -15.18 1.37 -3.59
N LEU A 200 -14.45 0.96 -2.55
CA LEU A 200 -13.15 0.32 -2.67
C LEU A 200 -13.32 -1.19 -2.80
N LYS A 201 -13.05 -1.72 -3.99
CA LYS A 201 -12.94 -3.16 -4.18
C LYS A 201 -11.64 -3.67 -3.54
N HIS A 202 -11.78 -4.57 -2.56
CA HIS A 202 -10.64 -5.34 -2.07
C HIS A 202 -10.09 -6.18 -3.24
N ARG A 203 -8.84 -5.94 -3.64
CA ARG A 203 -8.20 -6.73 -4.69
C ARG A 203 -7.83 -8.08 -4.08
N SER A 204 -8.60 -9.13 -4.41
CA SER A 204 -8.12 -10.49 -4.19
C SER A 204 -6.88 -10.72 -5.07
N ALA A 205 -6.03 -11.70 -4.73
CA ALA A 205 -4.72 -11.92 -5.35
C ALA A 205 -4.72 -12.12 -6.90
N ARG A 206 -5.87 -12.08 -7.59
CA ARG A 206 -6.01 -12.20 -9.03
C ARG A 206 -6.99 -11.16 -9.62
N GLY A 207 -6.46 -10.08 -10.22
CA GLY A 207 -7.12 -9.41 -11.36
C GLY A 207 -7.78 -8.04 -11.17
N VAL A 208 -7.30 -7.09 -12.00
CA VAL A 208 -7.82 -5.80 -12.55
C VAL A 208 -8.93 -5.02 -11.81
N THR A 209 -8.64 -3.76 -11.52
CA THR A 209 -9.59 -2.75 -10.99
C THR A 209 -10.39 -2.09 -12.12
N VAL A 210 -11.71 -2.11 -12.01
CA VAL A 210 -12.60 -1.14 -12.69
C VAL A 210 -13.34 -0.39 -11.59
N MET A 211 -13.09 0.92 -11.48
CA MET A 211 -13.88 1.85 -10.66
C MET A 211 -15.27 1.94 -11.28
N ARG A 212 -16.31 1.80 -10.45
CA ARG A 212 -17.69 2.02 -10.89
C ARG A 212 -17.95 3.53 -10.77
N SER A 213 -18.20 4.21 -11.88
CA SER A 213 -18.72 5.57 -11.80
C SER A 213 -20.11 5.51 -11.17
N LEU A 214 -20.32 6.30 -10.11
CA LEU A 214 -21.64 6.57 -9.57
C LEU A 214 -21.78 8.09 -9.60
N THR A 215 -22.73 8.54 -10.39
CA THR A 215 -23.09 9.94 -10.58
C THR A 215 -23.47 10.58 -9.25
N VAL A 216 -22.92 11.77 -9.01
CA VAL A 216 -23.05 12.54 -7.77
C VAL A 216 -24.45 13.13 -7.63
N SER A 217 -25.13 12.88 -6.52
CA SER A 217 -26.18 13.76 -6.00
C SER A 217 -25.52 14.79 -5.08
N HIS A 218 -25.82 16.07 -5.34
CA HIS A 218 -25.13 17.26 -4.84
C HIS A 218 -25.08 17.35 -3.30
N LEU A 219 -23.88 17.54 -2.76
CA LEU A 219 -23.67 18.18 -1.46
C LEU A 219 -22.79 19.41 -1.70
N HIS A 220 -23.33 20.58 -1.37
CA HIS A 220 -22.62 21.85 -1.39
C HIS A 220 -21.83 21.96 -0.07
N GLY A 221 -20.51 22.07 -0.12
CA GLY A 221 -19.73 22.24 1.11
C GLY A 221 -18.21 22.34 1.01
N PHE A 222 -17.58 22.03 -0.14
CA PHE A 222 -16.14 22.21 -0.31
C PHE A 222 -15.83 23.49 -1.09
N GLY A 223 -15.89 24.64 -0.39
CA GLY A 223 -15.24 25.87 -0.83
C GLY A 223 -14.08 26.18 0.13
N PRO A 224 -12.89 26.58 -0.35
CA PRO A 224 -11.88 27.11 0.55
C PRO A 224 -12.43 28.36 1.22
N GLY A 225 -12.52 28.32 2.56
CA GLY A 225 -12.69 29.53 3.37
C GLY A 225 -11.61 30.53 2.98
N THR A 226 -12.04 31.77 2.79
CA THR A 226 -11.24 32.91 2.34
C THR A 226 -10.13 33.29 3.32
#